data_AF-A0A2A5M9P0-F1
#
_entry.id   AF-A0A2A5M9P0-F1
#
_cell.length_a   1.000
_cell.length_b   1.000
_cell.length_c   1.000
_cell.angle_alpha   90.00
_cell.angle_beta   90.00
_cell.angle_gamma   90.00
#
_symmetry.space_group_name_H-M   'P 1'
#
loop_
_entity.id
_entity.type
_entity.pdbx_description
1 polymer ?
#
loop_
_entity_poly.entity_id
_entity_poly.type
_entity_poly.pdbx_seq_one_letter_code
_entity_poly.pdbx_strand_id
1 'polypeptide(L)'
;ASTLFELCANTLPAIFIPYPYAAKNHQYFNAKFLQDQALCQIFTQDSINLDDFLKAMLKLNLEDISTRLQNIVQKNGGDILLEKALSDNLAFIR
;
A
#
# COMPACT_ATOMS: atom_id res chain seq x y z
N ALA A 1 1.98 8.35 0.89
CA ALA A 1 0.69 7.69 1.14
C ALA A 1 -0.06 7.50 -0.17
N SER A 2 -0.33 8.56 -0.94
CA SER A 2 -1.13 8.50 -2.18
C SER A 2 -0.64 7.48 -3.22
N THR A 3 0.65 7.44 -3.56
CA THR A 3 1.19 6.50 -4.56
C THR A 3 0.89 5.03 -4.25
N LEU A 4 0.98 4.63 -2.98
CA LEU A 4 0.69 3.24 -2.61
C LEU A 4 -0.79 2.91 -2.88
N PHE A 5 -1.69 3.81 -2.52
CA PHE A 5 -3.12 3.64 -2.76
C PHE A 5 -3.45 3.64 -4.24
N GLU A 6 -2.81 4.51 -5.03
CA GLU A 6 -2.97 4.55 -6.49
C GLU A 6 -2.51 3.23 -7.14
N LEU A 7 -1.37 2.68 -6.72
CA LEU A 7 -0.89 1.38 -7.21
C LEU A 7 -1.85 0.25 -6.83
N CYS A 8 -2.37 0.25 -5.59
CA CYS A 8 -3.37 -0.73 -5.17
C CYS A 8 -4.65 -0.63 -6.01
N ALA A 9 -5.17 0.59 -6.20
CA ALA A 9 -6.38 0.85 -6.97
C ALA A 9 -6.27 0.40 -8.43
N ASN A 10 -5.06 0.47 -9.01
CA ASN A 10 -4.75 -0.01 -10.35
C ASN A 10 -4.23 -1.45 -10.38
N THR A 11 -4.26 -2.15 -9.24
CA THR A 11 -3.83 -3.54 -9.09
C THR A 11 -2.41 -3.78 -9.61
N LEU A 12 -1.49 -2.84 -9.37
CA LEU A 12 -0.12 -2.89 -9.87
C LEU A 12 0.83 -3.47 -8.80
N PRO A 13 1.43 -4.65 -9.03
CA PRO A 13 2.50 -5.17 -8.18
C PRO A 13 3.68 -4.19 -8.13
N ALA A 14 4.28 -4.04 -6.94
CA ALA A 14 5.36 -3.09 -6.74
C ALA A 14 6.41 -3.58 -5.74
N ILE A 15 7.63 -3.06 -5.87
CA ILE A 15 8.66 -3.07 -4.84
C ILE A 15 8.77 -1.65 -4.30
N PHE A 16 8.67 -1.48 -2.99
CA PHE A 16 8.78 -0.18 -2.35
C PHE A 16 10.20 0.04 -1.82
N ILE A 17 10.73 1.23 -2.08
CA ILE A 17 11.98 1.72 -1.49
C ILE A 17 11.66 3.01 -0.72
N PRO A 18 11.24 2.92 0.56
CA PRO A 18 10.83 4.08 1.33
C PRO A 18 11.97 5.10 1.47
N TYR A 19 11.62 6.38 1.40
CA TYR A 19 12.58 7.46 1.66
C TYR A 19 12.97 7.49 3.15
N PRO A 20 14.26 7.32 3.51
CA PRO A 20 14.68 7.07 4.90
C PRO A 20 14.56 8.30 5.81
N TYR A 21 14.54 9.50 5.24
CA TYR A 21 14.45 10.75 6.00
C TYR A 21 13.00 11.27 6.16
N ALA A 22 12.00 10.50 5.73
CA ALA A 22 10.60 10.87 5.90
C ALA A 22 10.23 10.85 7.39
N ALA A 23 9.62 11.93 7.88
CA ALA A 23 9.14 11.99 9.25
C ALA A 23 8.25 10.77 9.59
N LYS A 24 8.54 10.13 10.73
CA LYS A 24 7.80 9.00 11.32
C LYS A 24 7.72 7.72 10.48
N ASN A 25 8.55 7.56 9.44
CA ASN A 25 8.60 6.34 8.62
C ASN A 25 7.24 5.90 8.03
N HIS A 26 6.32 6.84 7.79
CA HIS A 26 4.97 6.52 7.31
C HIS A 26 4.96 5.75 5.98
N GLN A 27 5.92 6.01 5.08
CA GLN A 27 6.06 5.27 3.83
C GLN A 27 6.37 3.78 4.06
N TYR A 28 7.26 3.49 5.03
CA TYR A 28 7.61 2.12 5.40
C TYR A 28 6.39 1.38 5.95
N PHE A 29 5.67 1.98 6.91
CA PHE A 29 4.50 1.33 7.51
C PHE A 29 3.36 1.11 6.51
N ASN A 30 3.13 2.05 5.59
CA ASN A 30 2.14 1.84 4.52
C ASN A 30 2.52 0.66 3.63
N ALA A 31 3.79 0.55 3.23
CA ALA A 31 4.26 -0.58 2.43
C ALA A 31 4.26 -1.89 3.23
N LYS A 32 4.58 -1.83 4.53
CA LYS A 32 4.63 -2.99 5.43
C LYS A 32 3.27 -3.68 5.55
N PHE A 33 2.18 -2.91 5.56
CA PHE A 33 0.82 -3.45 5.50
C PHE A 33 0.59 -4.39 4.30
N LEU A 34 1.15 -4.07 3.13
CA LEU A 34 1.07 -4.92 1.94
C LEU A 34 2.08 -6.08 1.98
N GLN A 35 3.30 -5.82 2.46
CA GLN A 35 4.34 -6.84 2.59
C GLN A 35 3.93 -7.96 3.56
N ASP A 36 3.25 -7.62 4.64
CA ASP A 36 2.72 -8.58 5.63
C ASP A 36 1.67 -9.53 5.05
N GLN A 37 1.07 -9.13 3.93
CA GLN A 37 0.14 -9.94 3.16
C GLN A 37 0.81 -10.58 1.95
N ALA A 38 2.14 -10.51 1.84
CA ALA A 38 2.90 -10.98 0.68
C ALA A 38 2.45 -10.37 -0.65
N LEU A 39 2.05 -9.08 -0.65
CA LEU A 39 1.60 -8.35 -1.83
C LEU A 39 2.65 -7.38 -2.39
N CYS A 40 3.75 -7.18 -1.68
CA CYS A 40 4.89 -6.40 -2.16
C CYS A 40 6.19 -6.84 -1.48
N GLN A 41 7.31 -6.29 -1.93
CA GLN A 41 8.59 -6.35 -1.24
C GLN A 41 9.03 -4.94 -0.85
N ILE A 42 9.81 -4.83 0.23
CA ILE A 42 10.34 -3.57 0.73
C ILE A 42 11.86 -3.69 0.83
N PHE A 43 12.56 -2.71 0.28
CA PHE A 43 13.99 -2.52 0.48
C PHE A 43 14.23 -1.15 1.08
N THR A 44 15.21 -1.01 1.97
CA THR A 44 15.65 0.29 2.48
C THR A 44 16.87 0.75 1.69
N GLN A 45 17.00 2.05 1.46
CA GLN A 45 18.12 2.60 0.65
C GLN A 45 19.49 2.23 1.24
N ASP A 46 19.59 2.19 2.57
CA ASP A 46 20.87 1.99 3.26
C ASP A 46 21.33 0.52 3.27
N SER A 47 20.45 -0.44 2.96
CA SER A 47 20.77 -1.87 3.03
C SER A 47 20.41 -2.64 1.76
N ILE A 48 20.13 -1.95 0.66
CA ILE A 48 19.81 -2.59 -0.61
C ILE A 48 21.07 -3.21 -1.21
N ASN A 49 21.07 -4.54 -1.35
CA ASN A 49 22.03 -5.26 -2.16
C ASN A 49 21.43 -5.44 -3.57
N LEU A 50 22.20 -5.12 -4.61
CA LEU A 50 21.70 -5.16 -5.99
C LEU A 50 21.29 -6.57 -6.44
N ASP A 51 22.06 -7.59 -6.08
CA ASP A 51 21.77 -8.98 -6.46
C ASP A 51 20.48 -9.46 -5.81
N ASP A 52 20.26 -9.13 -4.53
CA ASP A 52 19.05 -9.53 -3.83
C ASP A 52 17.82 -8.75 -4.31
N PHE A 53 17.99 -7.48 -4.66
CA PHE A 53 16.94 -6.68 -5.30
C PHE A 53 16.53 -7.28 -6.66
N LEU A 54 17.50 -7.61 -7.53
CA LEU A 54 17.23 -8.23 -8.82
C LEU A 54 16.58 -9.61 -8.67
N LYS A 55 17.05 -10.43 -7.73
CA LYS A 55 16.41 -11.72 -7.41
C LYS A 55 14.96 -11.53 -6.96
N ALA A 56 14.69 -10.56 -6.10
CA ALA A 56 13.33 -10.28 -5.64
C ALA A 56 12.43 -9.82 -6.79
N MET A 57 12.93 -8.92 -7.65
CA MET A 57 12.22 -8.44 -8.84
C MET A 57 11.84 -9.58 -9.78
N LEU A 58 12.78 -10.48 -10.09
CA LEU A 58 12.55 -11.61 -10.99
C LEU A 58 11.65 -12.70 -10.39
N LYS A 59 11.52 -12.76 -9.07
CA LYS A 59 10.69 -13.74 -8.35
C LYS A 59 9.26 -13.27 -8.06
N LEU A 60 8.93 -12.01 -8.34
CA LEU A 60 7.58 -11.50 -8.14
C LEU A 60 6.60 -12.23 -9.06
N ASN A 61 5.63 -12.92 -8.46
CA ASN A 61 4.49 -13.44 -9.20
C ASN A 61 3.50 -12.29 -9.46
N LEU A 62 3.67 -11.62 -10.60
CA LEU A 62 2.90 -10.42 -10.96
C LEU A 62 1.39 -10.71 -11.07
N GLU A 63 1.02 -11.88 -11.58
CA GLU A 63 -0.38 -12.28 -11.76
C GLU A 63 -1.07 -12.54 -10.41
N ASP A 64 -0.43 -13.31 -9.52
CA ASP A 64 -0.97 -13.58 -8.18
C ASP A 64 -1.15 -12.28 -7.39
N ILE A 65 -0.11 -11.44 -7.38
CA ILE A 65 -0.13 -10.18 -6.63
C ILE A 65 -1.19 -9.24 -7.20
N SER A 66 -1.27 -9.08 -8.52
CA SER A 66 -2.28 -8.24 -9.18
C SER A 66 -3.70 -8.71 -8.83
N THR A 67 -3.95 -10.02 -8.93
CA THR A 67 -5.24 -10.63 -8.57
C THR A 67 -5.59 -10.36 -7.11
N ARG A 68 -4.65 -10.54 -6.20
CA ARG A 68 -4.90 -10.39 -4.76
C ARG A 68 -5.01 -8.93 -4.33
N LEU A 69 -4.36 -7.99 -5.02
CA LEU A 69 -4.52 -6.55 -4.78
C LEU A 69 -5.97 -6.08 -4.98
N GLN A 70 -6.74 -6.72 -5.87
CA GLN A 70 -8.16 -6.43 -6.06
C GLN A 70 -8.97 -6.56 -4.75
N ASN A 71 -8.55 -7.44 -3.85
CA ASN A 71 -9.23 -7.69 -2.57
C ASN A 71 -8.87 -6.67 -1.49
N ILE A 72 -7.83 -5.86 -1.71
CA ILE A 72 -7.40 -4.80 -0.78
C ILE A 72 -8.17 -3.50 -1.04
N VAL A 73 -8.58 -3.29 -2.29
CA VAL A 73 -9.18 -2.02 -2.72
C VAL A 73 -10.64 -1.95 -2.26
N GLN A 74 -10.91 -0.97 -1.39
CA GLN A 74 -12.29 -0.62 -1.02
C GLN A 74 -12.96 0.14 -2.17
N LYS A 75 -13.95 -0.49 -2.81
CA LYS A 75 -14.83 0.20 -3.76
C LYS A 75 -15.66 1.27 -3.02
N ASN A 76 -15.90 2.39 -3.70
CA ASN A 76 -16.71 3.50 -3.20
C ASN A 76 -16.20 4.07 -1.86
N GLY A 77 -14.89 4.02 -1.61
CA GLY A 77 -14.31 4.51 -0.36
C GLY A 77 -14.63 5.99 -0.07
N GLY A 78 -14.74 6.82 -1.11
CA GLY A 78 -15.16 8.22 -0.97
C GLY A 78 -16.60 8.36 -0.45
N ASP A 79 -17.54 7.57 -0.99
CA ASP A 79 -18.93 7.59 -0.58
C ASP A 79 -19.08 7.11 0.87
N ILE A 80 -18.37 6.04 1.25
CA ILE A 80 -18.36 5.51 2.62
C ILE A 80 -17.85 6.56 3.62
N LEU A 81 -16.80 7.31 3.25
CA LEU A 81 -16.28 8.39 4.10
C LEU A 81 -17.29 9.53 4.25
N LEU A 82 -17.99 9.89 3.17
CA LEU A 82 -19.05 10.89 3.21
C LEU A 82 -20.21 10.46 4.10
N GLU A 83 -20.70 9.23 3.92
CA GLU A 83 -21.78 8.66 4.73
C GLU A 83 -21.40 8.66 6.22
N LYS A 84 -20.19 8.21 6.54
CA LYS A 84 -19.66 8.19 7.91
C LYS A 84 -19.61 9.60 8.52
N ALA A 85 -19.06 10.56 7.79
CA ALA A 85 -18.96 11.94 8.26
C ALA A 85 -20.34 12.57 8.51
N LEU A 86 -21.32 12.28 7.64
CA LEU A 86 -22.69 12.78 7.79
C LEU A 86 -23.45 12.07 8.92
N SER A 87 -23.26 10.77 9.11
CA SER A 87 -23.88 10.01 10.20
C SER A 87 -23.37 10.42 11.58
N ASP A 88 -22.06 10.68 11.69
CA ASP A 88 -21.45 11.09 12.95
C ASP A 88 -21.88 12.52 13.34
N ASN A 89 -22.17 13.38 12.36
CA ASN A 89 -22.69 14.73 12.59
C ASN A 89 -24.16 14.74 13.07
N LEU A 90 -24.96 13.74 12.65
CA LEU A 90 -26.33 13.55 13.13
C LEU A 90 -26.39 13.07 14.59
N ALA A 91 -25.34 12.41 15.09
CA ALA A 91 -25.22 12.01 16.49
C ALA A 91 -24.85 13.17 17.43
N PHE A 92 -24.33 14.28 16.90
CA PHE A 92 -23.95 15.49 17.66
C PHE A 92 -25.09 16.52 17.81
N ILE A 93 -26.17 16.38 17.03
CA ILE A 93 -27.34 17.28 17.01
C ILE A 93 -28.55 16.67 17.77
N ARG A 94 -28.38 15.49 18.38
CA ARG A 94 -29.36 14.89 19.32
C ARG A 94 -28.79 14.88 20.73
#